data_AF-U2R8Z7-F1
#
_entry.id   AF-U2R8Z7-F1
#
_cell.length_a   1.000
_cell.length_b   1.000
_cell.length_c   1.000
_cell.angle_alpha   90.00
_cell.angle_beta   90.00
_cell.angle_gamma   90.00
#
_symmetry.space_group_name_H-M   'P 1'
#
loop_
_entity.id
_entity.type
_entity.pdbx_description
1 polymer ?
#
loop_
_entity_poly.entity_id
_entity_poly.type
_entity_poly.pdbx_seq_one_letter_code
_entity_poly.pdbx_strand_id
1 'polypeptide(L)'
;GRRPLTPARVAGAVIALLAVTWAVSAQFGGSVPVWMMLLPLIAGLGMGWQQAVNGQVRVVAESALTATFINFLVGTTVLVVLMLVHWALAGLPKPLPTEPWLYLGGAIGCVFIAGAALLVRVTGVLLLGLATVAGQLLTALLLDLLAPTSGAPVAFSTIGGTLLAIVAVGVASVRWGALSRAR
;
A
#
# COMPACT_ATOMS: atom_id res chain seq x y z
N GLY A 1 19.84 -1.66 6.96
CA GLY A 1 20.56 -2.94 7.16
C GLY A 1 19.64 -4.11 6.82
N ARG A 2 20.20 -5.18 6.26
CA ARG A 2 19.46 -6.42 5.92
C ARG A 2 18.89 -7.03 7.21
N ARG A 3 17.57 -7.02 7.40
CA ARG A 3 16.93 -7.81 8.48
C ARG A 3 16.87 -9.27 8.02
N PRO A 4 17.29 -10.24 8.85
CA PRO A 4 17.28 -11.66 8.46
C PRO A 4 15.86 -12.12 8.12
N LEU A 5 15.75 -12.92 7.06
CA LEU A 5 14.51 -13.57 6.68
C LEU A 5 14.23 -14.69 7.69
N THR A 6 13.29 -14.46 8.59
CA THR A 6 12.84 -15.51 9.52
C THR A 6 11.79 -16.39 8.83
N PRO A 7 11.69 -17.68 9.18
CA PRO A 7 10.66 -18.55 8.63
C PRO A 7 9.24 -17.99 8.82
N ALA A 8 8.97 -17.37 9.97
CA ALA A 8 7.70 -16.70 10.26
C ALA A 8 7.37 -15.56 9.28
N ARG A 9 8.38 -14.79 8.86
CA ARG A 9 8.22 -13.70 7.90
C ARG A 9 7.95 -14.22 6.50
N VAL A 10 8.60 -15.30 6.11
CA VAL A 10 8.36 -15.95 4.81
C VAL A 10 6.95 -16.55 4.79
N ALA A 11 6.57 -17.29 5.83
CA ALA A 11 5.23 -17.85 5.96
C ALA A 11 4.15 -16.75 5.91
N GLY A 12 4.30 -15.68 6.70
CA GLY A 12 3.38 -14.56 6.69
C GLY A 12 3.28 -13.87 5.32
N ALA A 13 4.40 -13.70 4.60
CA ALA A 13 4.38 -13.15 3.25
C ALA A 13 3.62 -14.05 2.25
N VAL A 14 3.84 -15.37 2.31
CA VAL A 14 3.12 -16.34 1.47
C VAL A 14 1.62 -16.32 1.78
N ILE A 15 1.24 -16.33 3.06
CA ILE A 15 -0.17 -16.26 3.47
C ILE A 15 -0.81 -14.97 2.97
N ALA A 16 -0.12 -13.83 3.04
CA ALA A 16 -0.63 -12.56 2.54
C ALA A 16 -0.84 -12.57 1.02
N LEU A 17 0.06 -13.18 0.25
CA LEU A 17 -0.12 -13.33 -1.21
C LEU A 17 -1.34 -14.19 -1.53
N LEU A 18 -1.54 -15.30 -0.81
CA LEU A 18 -2.73 -16.15 -0.94
C LEU A 18 -4.00 -15.39 -0.55
N ALA A 19 -3.95 -14.61 0.53
CA ALA A 19 -5.04 -13.79 1.02
C ALA A 19 -5.49 -12.74 0.00
N VAL A 20 -4.54 -11.99 -0.57
CA VAL A 20 -4.83 -10.99 -1.62
C VAL A 20 -5.38 -11.67 -2.87
N THR A 21 -4.77 -12.77 -3.31
CA THR A 21 -5.24 -13.51 -4.50
C THR A 21 -6.67 -14.02 -4.30
N TRP A 22 -6.98 -14.52 -3.10
CA TRP A 22 -8.32 -14.97 -2.77
C TRP A 22 -9.31 -13.81 -2.67
N ALA A 23 -8.94 -12.71 -2.00
CA ALA A 23 -9.79 -11.51 -1.91
C ALA A 23 -10.15 -10.97 -3.29
N VAL A 24 -9.19 -10.97 -4.22
CA VAL A 24 -9.36 -10.48 -5.60
C VAL A 24 -10.05 -11.50 -6.50
N SER A 25 -10.14 -12.77 -6.09
CA SER A 25 -10.64 -13.84 -6.97
C SER A 25 -12.06 -13.62 -7.51
N ALA A 26 -12.94 -12.98 -6.72
CA ALA A 26 -14.29 -12.64 -7.15
C ALA A 26 -14.34 -11.56 -8.25
N GLN A 27 -13.24 -10.84 -8.50
CA GLN A 27 -13.16 -9.88 -9.59
C GLN A 27 -12.78 -10.54 -10.94
N PHE A 28 -12.29 -11.79 -10.95
CA PHE A 28 -12.06 -12.51 -12.20
C PHE A 28 -13.40 -12.84 -12.88
N GLY A 29 -13.53 -12.47 -14.16
CA GLY A 29 -14.79 -12.63 -14.90
C GLY A 29 -15.75 -11.44 -14.80
N GLY A 30 -15.36 -10.37 -14.10
CA GLY A 30 -16.07 -9.09 -14.14
C GLY A 30 -15.91 -8.36 -15.48
N SER A 31 -16.49 -7.16 -15.57
CA SER A 31 -16.42 -6.29 -16.75
C SER A 31 -15.02 -5.71 -17.03
N VAL A 32 -14.08 -5.84 -16.08
CA VAL A 32 -12.73 -5.31 -16.18
C VAL A 32 -11.82 -6.33 -16.89
N PRO A 33 -11.13 -5.94 -17.98
CA PRO A 33 -10.19 -6.82 -18.66
C PRO A 33 -9.08 -7.32 -17.73
N VAL A 34 -8.77 -8.61 -17.79
CA VAL A 34 -7.76 -9.26 -16.93
C VAL A 34 -6.38 -8.60 -17.04
N TRP A 35 -5.99 -8.08 -18.21
CA TRP A 35 -4.71 -7.40 -18.39
C TRP A 35 -4.57 -6.14 -17.53
N MET A 36 -5.67 -5.48 -17.16
CA MET A 36 -5.63 -4.31 -16.27
C MET A 36 -5.18 -4.69 -14.85
N MET A 37 -5.28 -5.96 -14.46
CA MET A 37 -4.75 -6.46 -13.18
C MET A 37 -3.22 -6.47 -13.14
N LEU A 38 -2.54 -6.31 -14.28
CA LEU A 38 -1.09 -6.10 -14.32
C LEU A 38 -0.69 -4.73 -13.75
N LEU A 39 -1.55 -3.72 -13.86
CA LEU A 39 -1.26 -2.37 -13.35
C LEU A 39 -1.02 -2.33 -11.84
N PRO A 40 -1.92 -2.86 -10.97
CA PRO A 40 -1.66 -2.89 -9.53
C PRO A 40 -0.49 -3.80 -9.17
N LEU A 41 -0.21 -4.87 -9.93
CA LEU A 41 0.97 -5.71 -9.74
C LEU A 41 2.26 -4.91 -9.97
N ILE A 42 2.35 -4.20 -11.10
CA ILE A 42 3.50 -3.35 -11.43
C ILE A 42 3.64 -2.22 -10.41
N ALA A 43 2.54 -1.59 -10.00
CA ALA A 43 2.55 -0.58 -8.95
C ALA A 43 3.09 -1.16 -7.63
N GLY A 44 2.69 -2.38 -7.26
CA GLY A 44 3.19 -3.10 -6.09
C GLY A 44 4.70 -3.34 -6.13
N LEU A 45 5.21 -3.82 -7.28
CA LEU A 45 6.65 -4.00 -7.50
C LEU A 45 7.40 -2.66 -7.45
N GLY A 46 6.84 -1.63 -8.06
CA GLY A 46 7.35 -0.26 -8.03
C GLY A 46 7.42 0.31 -6.61
N MET A 47 6.40 0.09 -5.78
CA MET A 47 6.41 0.49 -4.37
C MET A 47 7.52 -0.22 -3.59
N GLY A 48 7.72 -1.53 -3.81
CA GLY A 48 8.81 -2.28 -3.18
C GLY A 48 10.19 -1.74 -3.56
N TRP A 49 10.38 -1.45 -4.85
CA TRP A 49 11.61 -0.83 -5.36
C TRP A 49 11.81 0.59 -4.80
N GLN A 50 10.77 1.43 -4.80
CA GLN A 50 10.80 2.78 -4.26
C GLN A 50 11.23 2.80 -2.79
N GLN A 51 10.75 1.86 -1.96
CA GLN A 51 11.17 1.77 -0.56
C GLN A 51 12.67 1.46 -0.41
N ALA A 52 13.23 0.62 -1.29
CA ALA A 52 14.66 0.34 -1.30
C ALA A 52 15.48 1.58 -1.72
N VAL A 53 15.05 2.27 -2.78
CA VAL A 53 15.67 3.51 -3.28
C VAL A 53 15.60 4.62 -2.22
N ASN A 54 14.45 4.83 -1.59
CA ASN A 54 14.27 5.80 -0.51
C ASN A 54 15.20 5.53 0.67
N GLY A 55 15.46 4.25 0.96
CA GLY A 55 16.46 3.85 1.95
C GLY A 55 17.87 4.32 1.60
N GLN A 56 18.27 4.26 0.33
CA GLN A 56 19.58 4.72 -0.15
C GLN A 56 19.68 6.25 -0.17
N VAL A 57 18.66 6.94 -0.70
CA VAL A 57 18.61 8.41 -0.72
C VAL A 57 18.77 8.97 0.70
N ARG A 58 18.12 8.34 1.68
CA ARG A 58 18.28 8.71 3.09
C ARG A 58 19.71 8.55 3.61
N VAL A 59 20.41 7.49 3.21
CA VAL A 59 21.80 7.25 3.63
C VAL A 59 22.72 8.31 3.02
N VAL A 60 22.57 8.59 1.73
CA VAL A 60 23.38 9.58 1.01
C VAL A 60 23.10 11.01 1.48
N ALA A 61 21.83 11.34 1.77
CA ALA A 61 21.45 12.68 2.23
C ALA A 61 21.81 12.93 3.71
N GLU A 62 22.25 11.91 4.46
CA GLU A 62 22.53 11.92 5.90
C GLU A 62 21.39 12.49 6.79
N SER A 63 20.22 12.75 6.21
CA SER A 63 19.10 13.42 6.84
C SER A 63 17.79 12.88 6.27
N ALA A 64 16.93 12.39 7.17
CA ALA A 64 15.60 11.90 6.80
C ALA A 64 14.68 13.02 6.30
N LEU A 65 14.81 14.23 6.84
CA LEU A 65 14.04 15.38 6.40
C LEU A 65 14.47 15.81 4.99
N THR A 66 15.77 15.87 4.73
CA THR A 66 16.31 16.24 3.41
C THR A 66 15.89 15.22 2.35
N ALA A 67 16.02 13.91 2.63
CA ALA A 67 15.56 12.87 1.72
C ALA A 67 14.04 12.93 1.46
N THR A 68 13.26 13.26 2.48
CA THR A 68 11.80 13.42 2.34
C THR A 68 11.48 14.64 1.48
N PHE A 69 12.12 15.79 1.73
CA PHE A 69 11.96 17.01 0.95
C PHE A 69 12.32 16.79 -0.53
N ILE A 70 13.44 16.14 -0.82
CA ILE A 70 13.85 15.81 -2.20
C ILE A 70 12.81 14.92 -2.88
N ASN A 71 12.31 13.88 -2.18
CA ASN A 71 11.26 13.02 -2.72
C ASN A 71 9.98 13.79 -3.05
N PHE A 72 9.53 14.66 -2.15
CA PHE A 72 8.35 15.49 -2.40
C PHE A 72 8.58 16.50 -3.52
N LEU A 73 9.75 17.13 -3.58
CA LEU A 73 10.10 18.10 -4.61
C LEU A 73 10.11 17.44 -6.00
N VAL A 74 10.82 16.31 -6.14
CA VAL A 74 10.89 15.56 -7.40
C VAL A 74 9.51 15.02 -7.78
N GLY A 75 8.80 14.39 -6.85
CA GLY A 75 7.46 13.85 -7.09
C GLY A 75 6.46 14.94 -7.52
N THR A 76 6.45 16.09 -6.83
CA THR A 76 5.59 17.23 -7.17
C THR A 76 5.97 17.80 -8.53
N THR A 77 7.26 17.96 -8.82
CA THR A 77 7.74 18.44 -10.13
C THR A 77 7.27 17.53 -11.26
N VAL A 78 7.42 16.21 -11.11
CA VAL A 78 6.95 15.23 -12.08
C VAL A 78 5.43 15.31 -12.26
N LEU A 79 4.66 15.38 -11.17
CA LEU A 79 3.20 15.50 -11.24
C LEU A 79 2.75 16.80 -11.94
N VAL A 80 3.41 17.93 -11.66
CA VAL A 80 3.13 19.21 -12.34
C VAL A 80 3.44 19.12 -13.82
N VAL A 81 4.58 18.53 -14.21
CA VAL A 81 4.92 18.34 -15.63
C VAL A 81 3.88 17.46 -16.33
N LEU A 82 3.50 16.32 -15.73
CA LEU A 82 2.47 15.44 -16.28
C LEU A 82 1.11 16.15 -16.42
N MET A 83 0.74 16.95 -15.43
CA MET A 83 -0.47 17.77 -15.46
C MET A 83 -0.44 18.76 -16.64
N LEU A 84 0.66 19.50 -16.81
CA LEU A 84 0.82 20.47 -17.89
C LEU A 84 0.80 19.80 -19.28
N VAL A 85 1.47 18.66 -19.44
CA VAL A 85 1.43 17.86 -20.67
C VAL A 85 0.00 17.40 -20.97
N HIS A 86 -0.72 16.90 -19.95
CA HIS A 86 -2.11 16.49 -20.12
C HIS A 86 -2.99 17.67 -20.56
N TRP A 87 -2.83 18.84 -19.96
CA TRP A 87 -3.57 20.05 -20.35
C TRP A 87 -3.26 20.49 -21.79
N ALA A 88 -2.00 20.39 -22.21
CA ALA A 88 -1.60 20.70 -23.58
C ALA A 88 -2.25 19.75 -24.62
N LEU A 89 -2.44 18.47 -24.27
CA LEU A 89 -2.96 17.46 -25.18
C LEU A 89 -4.48 17.31 -25.14
N ALA A 90 -5.10 17.45 -23.97
CA ALA A 90 -6.52 17.18 -23.74
C ALA A 90 -7.35 18.45 -23.45
N GLY A 91 -6.72 19.62 -23.33
CA GLY A 91 -7.36 20.88 -22.97
C GLY A 91 -7.39 21.14 -21.46
N LEU A 92 -7.84 22.34 -21.08
CA LEU A 92 -7.94 22.72 -19.67
C LEU A 92 -8.99 21.86 -18.93
N PRO A 93 -8.77 21.57 -17.64
CA PRO A 93 -9.72 20.80 -16.86
C PRO A 93 -11.02 21.58 -16.65
N LYS A 94 -12.09 20.85 -16.33
CA LYS A 94 -13.33 21.44 -15.81
C LYS A 94 -13.03 22.19 -14.50
N PRO A 95 -13.91 23.14 -14.10
CA PRO A 95 -13.79 23.83 -12.82
C PRO A 95 -13.57 22.83 -11.69
N LEU A 96 -12.65 23.19 -10.78
CA LEU A 96 -12.34 22.33 -9.65
C LEU A 96 -13.57 22.16 -8.76
N PRO A 97 -13.77 20.98 -8.15
CA PRO A 97 -14.88 20.74 -7.23
C PRO A 97 -14.87 21.75 -6.07
N THR A 98 -16.04 22.28 -5.69
CA THR A 98 -16.15 23.24 -4.57
C THR A 98 -16.06 22.56 -3.20
N GLU A 99 -16.21 21.24 -3.15
CA GLU A 99 -16.31 20.53 -1.89
C GLU A 99 -14.96 20.38 -1.17
N PRO A 100 -14.79 20.96 0.04
CA PRO A 100 -13.49 21.06 0.69
C PRO A 100 -12.90 19.71 1.09
N TRP A 101 -13.75 18.70 1.36
CA TRP A 101 -13.28 17.37 1.75
C TRP A 101 -12.55 16.63 0.63
N LEU A 102 -12.80 16.95 -0.65
CA LEU A 102 -12.10 16.34 -1.78
C LEU A 102 -10.61 16.69 -1.80
N TYR A 103 -10.23 17.79 -1.15
CA TYR A 103 -8.84 18.24 -1.04
C TYR A 103 -8.12 17.66 0.20
N LEU A 104 -8.86 17.05 1.14
CA LEU A 104 -8.26 16.42 2.31
C LEU A 104 -7.40 15.20 1.97
N GLY A 105 -7.60 14.59 0.79
CA GLY A 105 -6.79 13.47 0.32
C GLY A 105 -5.28 13.76 0.34
N GLY A 106 -4.88 14.97 -0.04
CA GLY A 106 -3.48 15.40 0.02
C GLY A 106 -2.93 15.47 1.45
N ALA A 107 -3.69 16.08 2.37
CA ALA A 107 -3.31 16.17 3.77
C ALA A 107 -3.25 14.80 4.46
N ILE A 108 -4.24 13.93 4.21
CA ILE A 108 -4.27 12.54 4.69
C ILE A 108 -3.06 11.77 4.16
N GLY A 109 -2.72 11.94 2.88
CA GLY A 109 -1.54 11.35 2.27
C GLY A 109 -0.23 11.77 2.96
N CYS A 110 -0.07 13.06 3.28
CA CYS A 110 1.10 13.55 4.02
C CYS A 110 1.21 12.91 5.41
N VAL A 111 0.10 12.83 6.15
CA VAL A 111 0.06 12.16 7.47
C VAL A 111 0.42 10.68 7.34
N PHE A 112 -0.14 10.00 6.33
CA PHE A 112 0.15 8.60 6.06
C PHE A 112 1.63 8.36 5.75
N ILE A 113 2.25 9.15 4.86
CA ILE A 113 3.66 9.02 4.50
C ILE A 113 4.56 9.29 5.73
N ALA A 114 4.25 10.33 6.51
CA ALA A 114 4.98 10.64 7.73
C ALA A 114 4.90 9.49 8.75
N GLY A 115 3.69 8.97 9.00
CA GLY A 115 3.48 7.82 9.87
C GLY A 115 4.20 6.57 9.38
N ALA A 116 4.10 6.24 8.09
CA ALA A 116 4.80 5.12 7.48
C ALA A 116 6.33 5.24 7.62
N ALA A 117 6.90 6.44 7.41
CA ALA A 117 8.34 6.70 7.55
C ALA A 117 8.85 6.57 9.00
N LEU A 118 7.99 6.82 9.99
CA LEU A 118 8.30 6.59 11.40
C LEU A 118 8.18 5.09 11.75
N LEU A 119 7.06 4.46 11.39
CA LEU A 119 6.75 3.07 11.71
C LEU A 119 7.72 2.09 11.05
N VAL A 120 8.16 2.35 9.80
CA VAL A 120 9.09 1.46 9.08
C VAL A 120 10.40 1.24 9.84
N ARG A 121 10.84 2.19 10.66
CA ARG A 121 12.06 2.07 11.48
C ARG A 121 11.89 1.00 12.55
N VAL A 122 10.69 0.88 13.10
CA VAL A 122 10.35 -0.06 14.16
C VAL A 122 9.96 -1.41 13.57
N THR A 123 8.94 -1.44 12.70
CA THR A 123 8.33 -2.65 12.15
C THR A 123 9.16 -3.30 11.03
N GLY A 124 9.89 -2.48 10.27
CA GLY A 124 10.55 -2.88 9.03
C GLY A 124 9.58 -2.94 7.85
N VAL A 125 10.12 -2.86 6.63
CA VAL A 125 9.35 -2.71 5.39
C VAL A 125 8.33 -3.84 5.18
N LEU A 126 8.71 -5.10 5.46
CA LEU A 126 7.83 -6.24 5.27
C LEU A 126 6.57 -6.16 6.15
N LEU A 127 6.74 -6.01 7.47
CA LEU A 127 5.61 -6.02 8.39
C LEU A 127 4.74 -4.76 8.18
N LEU A 128 5.35 -3.61 7.88
CA LEU A 128 4.61 -2.42 7.50
C LEU A 128 3.77 -2.66 6.25
N GLY A 129 4.36 -3.20 5.18
CA GLY A 129 3.66 -3.48 3.92
C GLY A 129 2.49 -4.46 4.11
N LEU A 130 2.71 -5.57 4.83
CA LEU A 130 1.67 -6.53 5.15
C LEU A 130 0.53 -5.89 5.96
N ALA A 131 0.86 -5.09 6.97
CA ALA A 131 -0.13 -4.40 7.79
C ALA A 131 -0.89 -3.32 7.00
N THR A 132 -0.21 -2.61 6.10
CA THR A 132 -0.85 -1.63 5.20
C THR A 132 -1.85 -2.31 4.27
N VAL A 133 -1.47 -3.41 3.61
CA VAL A 133 -2.37 -4.16 2.73
C VAL A 133 -3.56 -4.73 3.50
N ALA A 134 -3.32 -5.34 4.67
CA ALA A 134 -4.41 -5.85 5.52
C ALA A 134 -5.36 -4.72 5.96
N GLY A 135 -4.82 -3.56 6.34
CA GLY A 135 -5.61 -2.38 6.67
C GLY A 135 -6.42 -1.85 5.49
N GLN A 136 -5.84 -1.79 4.29
CA GLN A 136 -6.53 -1.40 3.06
C GLN A 136 -7.69 -2.34 2.74
N LEU A 137 -7.48 -3.66 2.83
CA LEU A 137 -8.53 -4.66 2.61
C LEU A 137 -9.64 -4.55 3.66
N LEU A 138 -9.28 -4.39 4.94
CA LEU A 138 -10.24 -4.21 6.02
C LEU A 138 -11.07 -2.94 5.84
N THR A 139 -10.44 -1.81 5.55
CA THR A 139 -11.13 -0.55 5.32
C THR A 139 -12.03 -0.63 4.08
N ALA A 140 -11.56 -1.23 2.98
CA ALA A 140 -12.38 -1.45 1.79
C ALA A 140 -13.63 -2.28 2.12
N LEU A 141 -13.47 -3.40 2.83
CA LEU A 141 -14.57 -4.25 3.27
C LEU A 141 -15.56 -3.49 4.18
N LEU A 142 -15.05 -2.69 5.12
CA LEU A 142 -15.90 -1.88 5.99
C LEU A 142 -16.67 -0.83 5.20
N LEU A 143 -16.06 -0.19 4.21
CA LEU A 143 -16.75 0.76 3.33
C LEU A 143 -17.84 0.07 2.51
N ASP A 144 -17.55 -1.12 1.95
CA ASP A 144 -18.53 -1.90 1.20
C ASP A 144 -19.73 -2.30 2.06
N LEU A 145 -19.53 -2.57 3.35
CA LEU A 145 -20.59 -2.95 4.29
C LEU A 145 -21.37 -1.75 4.86
N LEU A 146 -20.69 -0.64 5.16
CA LEU A 146 -21.27 0.51 5.87
C LEU A 146 -21.78 1.61 4.94
N ALA A 147 -21.20 1.70 3.73
CA ALA A 147 -21.55 2.70 2.72
C ALA A 147 -21.58 2.06 1.31
N PRO A 148 -22.44 1.05 1.07
CA PRO A 148 -22.50 0.36 -0.20
C PRO A 148 -22.88 1.31 -1.35
N THR A 149 -22.05 1.35 -2.39
CA THR A 149 -22.23 2.24 -3.56
C THR A 149 -22.81 1.53 -4.79
N SER A 150 -22.63 0.21 -4.91
CA SER A 150 -22.90 -0.54 -6.14
C SER A 150 -24.11 -1.49 -6.04
N GLY A 151 -24.76 -1.59 -4.88
CA GLY A 151 -25.87 -2.53 -4.64
C GLY A 151 -25.49 -4.03 -4.76
N ALA A 152 -24.23 -4.33 -5.12
CA ALA A 152 -23.73 -5.69 -5.24
C ALA A 152 -23.39 -6.25 -3.85
N PRO A 153 -23.75 -7.52 -3.57
CA PRO A 153 -23.41 -8.14 -2.30
C PRO A 153 -21.91 -8.36 -2.17
N VAL A 154 -21.39 -8.20 -0.95
CA VAL A 154 -19.98 -8.46 -0.64
C VAL A 154 -19.68 -9.94 -0.83
N ALA A 155 -18.70 -10.24 -1.70
CA ALA A 155 -18.29 -11.62 -1.98
C ALA A 155 -17.64 -12.28 -0.75
N PHE A 156 -17.97 -13.55 -0.53
CA PHE A 156 -17.38 -14.35 0.55
C PHE A 156 -15.85 -14.41 0.48
N SER A 157 -15.29 -14.44 -0.73
CA SER A 157 -13.84 -14.43 -0.96
C SER A 157 -13.18 -13.14 -0.46
N THR A 158 -13.84 -11.99 -0.58
CA THR A 158 -13.34 -10.70 -0.07
C THR A 158 -13.26 -10.70 1.45
N ILE A 159 -14.30 -11.23 2.12
CA ILE A 159 -14.31 -11.37 3.59
C ILE A 159 -13.21 -12.33 4.04
N GLY A 160 -13.18 -13.54 3.47
CA GLY A 160 -12.19 -14.57 3.81
C GLY A 160 -10.75 -14.13 3.55
N GLY A 161 -10.50 -13.53 2.39
CA GLY A 161 -9.18 -13.00 2.02
C GLY A 161 -8.74 -11.86 2.94
N THR A 162 -9.66 -10.96 3.34
CA THR A 162 -9.35 -9.89 4.30
C THR A 162 -8.96 -10.45 5.68
N LEU A 163 -9.74 -11.40 6.21
CA LEU A 163 -9.42 -12.06 7.49
C LEU A 163 -8.08 -12.80 7.41
N LEU A 164 -7.82 -13.50 6.30
CA LEU A 164 -6.56 -14.20 6.10
C LEU A 164 -5.37 -13.24 6.01
N ALA A 165 -5.54 -12.04 5.43
CA ALA A 165 -4.51 -11.02 5.41
C ALA A 165 -4.17 -10.51 6.82
N ILE A 166 -5.16 -10.37 7.70
CA ILE A 166 -4.95 -10.02 9.12
C ILE A 166 -4.17 -11.14 9.83
N VAL A 167 -4.54 -12.41 9.59
CA VAL A 167 -3.80 -13.57 10.12
C VAL A 167 -2.35 -13.57 9.63
N ALA A 168 -2.12 -13.24 8.35
CA ALA A 168 -0.78 -13.14 7.77
C ALA A 168 0.12 -12.15 8.52
N VAL A 169 -0.42 -10.98 8.89
CA VAL A 169 0.27 -9.98 9.72
C VAL A 169 0.61 -10.56 11.09
N GLY A 170 -0.34 -11.24 11.72
CA GLY A 170 -0.13 -11.94 13.00
C GLY A 170 1.03 -12.93 12.92
N VAL A 171 1.01 -13.83 11.95
CA VAL A 171 2.08 -14.82 11.71
C VAL A 171 3.43 -14.13 11.46
N ALA A 172 3.46 -13.09 10.61
CA ALA A 172 4.68 -12.35 10.30
C ALA A 172 5.26 -11.58 11.51
N SER A 173 4.42 -11.26 12.50
CA SER A 173 4.81 -10.53 13.71
C SER A 173 5.48 -11.43 14.77
N VAL A 174 5.27 -12.75 14.74
CA VAL A 174 5.80 -13.69 15.73
C VAL A 174 7.33 -13.79 15.63
N ARG A 175 8.02 -13.47 16.71
CA ARG A 175 9.48 -13.65 16.85
C ARG A 175 9.82 -15.09 17.24
N TRP A 176 9.94 -15.98 16.25
CA TRP A 176 10.23 -17.42 16.43
C TRP A 176 11.55 -17.75 17.18
N GLY A 177 12.44 -16.77 17.35
CA GLY A 177 13.71 -16.93 18.09
C GLY A 177 13.58 -16.95 19.61
N ALA A 178 12.42 -16.60 20.19
CA ALA A 178 12.17 -16.71 21.63
C ALA A 178 11.64 -18.10 22.03
N LEU A 179 10.91 -18.77 21.13
CA LEU A 179 10.32 -20.09 21.38
C LEU A 179 11.34 -21.24 21.28
N SER A 180 12.47 -21.02 20.60
CA SER A 180 13.56 -22.00 20.45
C SER A 180 14.59 -21.98 21.59
N ARG A 181 14.54 -20.99 22.49
CA ARG A 181 15.37 -20.96 23.72
C ARG A 181 14.63 -21.43 24.98
N ALA A 182 13.35 -21.81 24.84
CA ALA A 182 12.50 -22.32 25.91
C ALA A 182 12.32 -23.85 25.82
N ARG A 183 13.10 -24.52 24.98
CA ARG A 183 13.26 -25.98 24.89
C ARG A 183 14.75 -26.29 25.00
#